data_AF-A0A536JTJ4-F1
#
_entry.id   AF-A0A536JTJ4-F1
#
_cell.length_a   1.000
_cell.length_b   1.000
_cell.length_c   1.000
_cell.angle_alpha   90.00
_cell.angle_beta   90.00
_cell.angle_gamma   90.00
#
_symmetry.space_group_name_H-M   'P 1'
#
loop_
_entity.id
_entity.type
_entity.pdbx_description
1 polymer ?
#
loop_
_entity_poly.entity_id
_entity_poly.type
_entity_poly.pdbx_seq_one_letter_code
_entity_poly.pdbx_strand_id
1 'polypeptide(L)'
;DTLAELAASIREHGVLQPILVRPAGSDYEIIAGERRWRASKLAGKETVPAIVERFDDSTALEIALIENLQREDLSPLDEAVIYKKMTDELGYSIRNLATKLSKDKGYVENRLRLASAPDDVRDMVAQRYDTLSAAYELMKLENKRRRQSLAKQIIGGKLTLLRLHDQVERILHPGVKTPKTEPVIPPLRDDALITATRKLNEALSELARAIGEDGQGRIAEGDRQNLAKFLTISRARLDNLVARLRSGAHA
;
A
#
# COMPACT_ATOMS: atom_id res chain seq x y z
N ASP A 1 17.53 -9.10 2.33
CA ASP A 1 18.84 -9.22 3.02
C ASP A 1 18.69 -9.20 4.52
N THR A 2 19.20 -10.24 5.16
CA THR A 2 19.31 -10.26 6.62
C THR A 2 20.44 -9.32 7.06
N LEU A 3 20.35 -8.81 8.28
CA LEU A 3 21.42 -7.97 8.84
C LEU A 3 22.76 -8.74 8.94
N ALA A 4 22.69 -10.06 9.10
CA ALA A 4 23.85 -10.95 9.15
C ALA A 4 24.54 -11.10 7.78
N GLU A 5 23.78 -11.25 6.69
CA GLU A 5 24.32 -11.25 5.32
C GLU A 5 25.05 -9.93 5.01
N LEU A 6 24.42 -8.80 5.36
CA LEU A 6 25.04 -7.48 5.17
C LEU A 6 26.32 -7.33 6.01
N ALA A 7 26.33 -7.85 7.25
CA ALA A 7 27.51 -7.84 8.10
C ALA A 7 28.64 -8.72 7.56
N ALA A 8 28.32 -9.88 6.99
CA ALA A 8 29.30 -10.75 6.33
C ALA A 8 29.92 -10.05 5.11
N SER A 9 29.09 -9.43 4.27
CA SER A 9 29.54 -8.66 3.11
C SER A 9 30.44 -7.48 3.52
N ILE A 10 30.06 -6.71 4.56
CA ILE A 10 30.87 -5.60 5.09
C ILE A 10 32.20 -6.08 5.69
N ARG A 11 32.24 -7.30 6.23
CA ARG A 11 33.50 -7.87 6.74
C ARG A 11 34.51 -8.10 5.62
N GLU A 12 34.03 -8.61 4.48
CA GLU A 12 34.85 -8.95 3.31
C GLU A 12 35.20 -7.74 2.45
N HIS A 13 34.22 -6.90 2.10
CA HIS A 13 34.37 -5.82 1.12
C HIS A 13 34.41 -4.42 1.74
N GLY A 14 34.16 -4.31 3.05
CA GLY A 14 33.94 -3.03 3.70
C GLY A 14 32.58 -2.42 3.37
N VAL A 15 32.38 -1.18 3.81
CA VAL A 15 31.14 -0.45 3.56
C VAL A 15 31.28 0.34 2.27
N LEU A 16 30.66 -0.15 1.19
CA LEU A 16 30.80 0.44 -0.14
C LEU A 16 30.10 1.80 -0.29
N GLN A 17 28.93 1.95 0.33
CA GLN A 17 28.18 3.21 0.33
C GLN A 17 28.26 3.85 1.73
N PRO A 18 28.74 5.10 1.84
CA PRO A 18 28.82 5.80 3.12
C PRO A 18 27.44 6.08 3.72
N ILE A 19 27.34 6.11 5.05
CA ILE A 19 26.13 6.53 5.76
C ILE A 19 26.00 8.05 5.73
N LEU A 20 24.78 8.58 5.84
CA LEU A 20 24.55 10.02 5.93
C LEU A 20 24.37 10.41 7.39
N VAL A 21 25.15 11.36 7.86
CA VAL A 21 25.09 11.84 9.24
C VAL A 21 25.09 13.37 9.29
N ARG A 22 24.60 13.92 10.40
CA ARG A 22 24.76 15.33 10.74
C ARG A 22 25.45 15.50 12.10
N PRO A 23 26.14 16.63 12.32
CA PRO A 23 26.70 16.95 13.64
C PRO A 23 25.60 17.07 14.70
N ALA A 24 25.80 16.46 15.87
CA ALA A 24 24.91 16.51 17.04
C ALA A 24 25.75 16.71 18.32
N GLY A 25 26.15 17.95 18.58
CA GLY A 25 27.07 18.26 19.69
C GLY A 25 28.48 17.70 19.44
N SER A 26 28.96 16.84 20.33
CA SER A 26 30.22 16.09 20.16
C SER A 26 30.06 14.81 19.34
N ASP A 27 28.82 14.40 19.07
CA ASP A 27 28.48 13.15 18.38
C ASP A 27 27.89 13.42 16.99
N TYR A 28 27.49 12.34 16.32
CA TYR A 28 26.81 12.38 15.02
C TYR A 28 25.46 11.68 15.10
N GLU A 29 24.45 12.28 14.49
CA GLU A 29 23.14 11.65 14.30
C GLU A 29 23.07 11.03 12.90
N ILE A 30 22.61 9.78 12.83
CA ILE A 30 22.43 9.07 11.56
C ILE A 30 21.12 9.53 10.92
N ILE A 31 21.23 10.12 9.73
CA ILE A 31 20.08 10.54 8.91
C ILE A 31 19.63 9.41 7.99
N ALA A 32 20.59 8.66 7.41
CA ALA A 32 20.29 7.53 6.55
C ALA A 32 21.37 6.44 6.63
N GLY A 33 20.97 5.18 6.46
CA GLY A 33 21.88 4.04 6.46
C GLY A 33 22.01 3.32 7.80
N GLU A 34 21.00 3.37 8.67
CA GLU A 34 21.03 2.70 9.98
C GLU A 34 21.37 1.21 9.89
N ARG A 35 20.84 0.50 8.88
CA ARG A 35 21.15 -0.92 8.64
C ARG A 35 22.65 -1.15 8.37
N ARG A 36 23.30 -0.26 7.62
CA ARG A 36 24.75 -0.32 7.34
C ARG A 36 25.56 -0.06 8.59
N TRP A 37 25.15 0.90 9.43
CA TRP A 37 25.78 1.13 10.73
C TRP A 37 25.67 -0.09 11.66
N ARG A 38 24.46 -0.66 11.81
CA ARG A 38 24.23 -1.86 12.63
C ARG A 38 25.03 -3.06 12.10
N ALA A 39 25.06 -3.27 10.79
CA ALA A 39 25.83 -4.35 10.17
C ALA A 39 27.34 -4.14 10.31
N SER A 40 27.84 -2.90 10.25
CA SER A 40 29.26 -2.57 10.50
C SER A 40 29.66 -2.90 11.94
N LYS A 41 28.78 -2.62 12.90
CA LYS A 41 28.99 -2.98 14.31
C LYS A 41 29.06 -4.51 14.49
N LEU A 42 28.17 -5.27 13.85
CA LEU A 42 28.21 -6.75 13.84
C LEU A 42 29.43 -7.32 13.11
N ALA A 43 29.92 -6.61 12.08
CA ALA A 43 31.14 -6.97 11.37
C ALA A 43 32.41 -6.70 12.18
N GLY A 44 32.31 -6.03 13.34
CA GLY A 44 33.45 -5.69 14.20
C GLY A 44 34.26 -4.49 13.70
N LYS A 45 33.68 -3.63 12.85
CA LYS A 45 34.37 -2.43 12.35
C LYS A 45 34.35 -1.33 13.43
N GLU A 46 35.51 -0.75 13.72
CA GLU A 46 35.65 0.39 14.63
C GLU A 46 35.13 1.69 14.03
N THR A 47 35.22 1.85 12.71
CA THR A 47 34.78 3.04 11.98
C THR A 47 33.89 2.66 10.79
N VAL A 48 33.04 3.60 10.37
CA VAL A 48 32.15 3.47 9.21
C VAL A 48 32.30 4.73 8.34
N PRO A 49 32.45 4.61 7.01
CA PRO A 49 32.51 5.77 6.13
C PRO A 49 31.18 6.52 6.18
N ALA A 50 31.26 7.84 6.36
CA ALA A 50 30.10 8.70 6.50
C ALA A 50 30.27 10.00 5.69
N ILE A 51 29.17 10.48 5.13
CA ILE A 51 29.04 11.83 4.57
C ILE A 51 28.44 12.69 5.69
N VAL A 52 29.16 13.75 6.06
CA VAL A 52 28.73 14.69 7.10
C VAL A 52 28.13 15.91 6.44
N GLU A 53 26.84 16.12 6.65
CA GLU A 53 26.11 17.28 6.13
C GLU A 53 25.44 18.07 7.25
N ARG A 54 25.32 19.39 7.08
CA ARG A 54 24.66 20.27 8.06
C ARG A 54 23.23 20.53 7.62
N PHE A 55 22.32 19.65 8.05
CA PHE A 55 20.88 19.84 7.89
C PHE A 55 20.25 20.41 9.15
N ASP A 56 19.29 21.32 8.99
CA ASP A 56 18.36 21.65 10.08
C ASP A 56 17.47 20.44 10.42
N ASP A 57 16.78 20.50 11.57
CA ASP A 57 15.94 19.40 12.05
C ASP A 57 14.83 19.02 11.06
N SER A 58 14.19 20.01 10.42
CA SER A 58 13.16 19.77 9.42
C SER A 58 13.69 19.04 8.19
N THR A 59 14.82 19.46 7.66
CA THR A 59 15.43 18.89 6.45
C THR A 59 15.96 17.50 6.73
N ALA A 60 16.60 17.30 7.88
CA ALA A 60 17.07 16.00 8.34
C ALA A 60 15.91 15.00 8.45
N LEU A 61 14.82 15.40 9.12
CA LEU A 61 13.61 14.59 9.26
C LEU A 61 12.99 14.28 7.89
N GLU A 62 12.89 15.28 7.01
CA GLU A 62 12.33 15.09 5.68
C GLU A 62 13.11 14.04 4.88
N ILE A 63 14.44 14.15 4.84
CA ILE A 63 15.31 13.19 4.13
C ILE A 63 15.11 11.79 4.69
N ALA A 64 15.07 11.64 6.02
CA ALA A 64 14.87 10.35 6.67
C ALA A 64 13.49 9.74 6.33
N LEU A 65 12.43 10.55 6.28
CA LEU A 65 11.09 10.07 5.91
C LEU A 65 10.98 9.68 4.43
N ILE A 66 11.62 10.44 3.54
CA ILE A 66 11.65 10.13 2.10
C ILE A 66 12.42 8.83 1.84
N GLU A 67 13.55 8.60 2.51
CA GLU A 67 14.29 7.35 2.39
C GLU A 67 13.45 6.15 2.87
N ASN A 68 12.76 6.30 4.01
CA ASN A 68 11.85 5.26 4.50
C ASN A 68 10.71 4.96 3.52
N LEU A 69 10.22 5.97 2.78
CA LEU A 69 9.19 5.80 1.75
C LEU A 69 9.67 5.05 0.51
N GLN A 70 10.98 5.06 0.22
CA GLN A 70 11.56 4.40 -0.95
C GLN A 70 11.78 2.89 -0.73
N ARG A 71 11.42 2.37 0.43
CA ARG A 71 11.51 0.93 0.72
C ARG A 71 10.49 0.13 -0.09
N GLU A 72 10.95 -0.93 -0.74
CA GLU A 72 10.09 -1.82 -1.55
C GLU A 72 9.08 -2.62 -0.72
N ASP A 73 9.33 -2.80 0.59
CA ASP A 73 8.54 -3.62 1.51
C ASP A 73 7.57 -2.83 2.41
N LEU A 74 7.30 -1.57 2.06
CA LEU A 74 6.53 -0.67 2.92
C LEU A 74 5.04 -1.05 2.97
N SER A 75 4.50 -1.20 4.18
CA SER A 75 3.07 -1.49 4.34
C SER A 75 2.21 -0.23 4.17
N PRO A 76 0.92 -0.37 3.82
CA PRO A 76 -0.04 0.75 3.82
C PRO A 76 -0.11 1.55 5.12
N LEU A 77 0.11 0.88 6.26
CA LEU A 77 0.10 1.51 7.58
C LEU A 77 1.39 2.30 7.83
N ASP A 78 2.53 1.80 7.38
CA ASP A 78 3.81 2.50 7.50
C ASP A 78 3.82 3.77 6.62
N GLU A 79 3.33 3.68 5.38
CA GLU A 79 3.11 4.86 4.53
C GLU A 79 2.23 5.90 5.22
N ALA A 80 1.13 5.45 5.83
CA ALA A 80 0.19 6.31 6.53
C ALA A 80 0.86 7.05 7.70
N VAL A 81 1.68 6.35 8.50
CA VAL A 81 2.45 6.94 9.60
C VAL A 81 3.45 7.97 9.06
N ILE A 82 4.18 7.66 7.99
CA ILE A 82 5.15 8.60 7.40
C ILE A 82 4.44 9.85 6.87
N TYR A 83 3.34 9.70 6.14
CA TYR A 83 2.58 10.83 5.62
C TYR A 83 2.07 11.72 6.74
N LYS A 84 1.59 11.12 7.85
CA LYS A 84 1.16 11.86 9.02
C LYS A 84 2.30 12.65 9.67
N LYS A 85 3.51 12.10 9.75
CA LYS A 85 4.68 12.86 10.22
C LYS A 85 5.03 14.01 9.29
N MET A 86 4.96 13.81 7.97
CA MET A 86 5.21 14.88 7.00
C MET A 86 4.17 16.00 7.11
N THR A 87 2.90 15.71 7.42
CA THR A 87 1.89 16.75 7.64
C THR A 87 2.04 17.43 8.98
N ASP A 88 2.23 16.66 10.06
CA ASP A 88 2.15 17.17 11.43
C ASP A 88 3.45 17.85 11.89
N GLU A 89 4.61 17.31 11.51
CA GLU A 89 5.92 17.81 11.96
C GLU A 89 6.58 18.73 10.94
N LEU A 90 6.40 18.45 9.64
CA LEU A 90 7.00 19.23 8.55
C LEU A 90 6.02 20.22 7.89
N GLY A 91 4.75 20.23 8.29
CA GLY A 91 3.75 21.18 7.82
C GLY A 91 3.35 21.02 6.35
N TYR A 92 3.61 19.86 5.73
CA TYR A 92 3.21 19.62 4.35
C TYR A 92 1.68 19.66 4.21
N SER A 93 1.17 20.49 3.30
CA SER A 93 -0.22 20.36 2.86
C SER A 93 -0.41 19.06 2.07
N ILE A 94 -1.63 18.50 2.10
CA ILE A 94 -1.98 17.29 1.33
C ILE A 94 -1.62 17.44 -0.16
N ARG A 95 -1.85 18.63 -0.73
CA ARG A 95 -1.52 18.94 -2.12
C ARG A 95 -0.01 18.89 -2.35
N ASN A 96 0.77 19.56 -1.50
CA ASN A 96 2.23 19.60 -1.66
C ASN A 96 2.84 18.20 -1.47
N LEU A 97 2.34 17.43 -0.50
CA LEU A 97 2.77 16.06 -0.27
C LEU A 97 2.46 15.17 -1.47
N ALA A 98 1.25 15.25 -2.03
CA ALA A 98 0.86 14.52 -3.23
C ALA A 98 1.75 14.84 -4.43
N THR A 99 2.03 16.12 -4.68
CA THR A 99 2.95 16.55 -5.74
C THR A 99 4.37 16.05 -5.50
N LYS A 100 4.89 16.17 -4.27
CA LYS A 100 6.26 15.76 -3.91
C LYS A 100 6.48 14.26 -4.08
N LEU A 101 5.47 13.45 -3.75
CA LEU A 101 5.52 12.00 -3.86
C LEU A 101 5.06 11.46 -5.22
N SER A 102 4.69 12.35 -6.15
CA SER A 102 4.09 11.97 -7.44
C SER A 102 2.91 11.01 -7.27
N LYS A 103 2.02 11.30 -6.31
CA LYS A 103 0.81 10.53 -6.02
C LYS A 103 -0.44 11.38 -6.20
N ASP A 104 -1.57 10.73 -6.43
CA ASP A 104 -2.86 11.41 -6.44
C ASP A 104 -3.22 11.94 -5.05
N LYS A 105 -3.86 13.11 -5.02
CA LYS A 105 -4.35 13.74 -3.78
C LYS A 105 -5.21 12.77 -2.95
N GLY A 106 -6.11 12.04 -3.60
CA GLY A 106 -6.99 11.07 -2.93
C GLY A 106 -6.24 9.88 -2.32
N TYR A 107 -5.10 9.48 -2.89
CA TYR A 107 -4.25 8.45 -2.31
C TYR A 107 -3.66 8.91 -0.97
N VAL A 108 -3.12 10.14 -0.95
CA VAL A 108 -2.55 10.75 0.27
C VAL A 108 -3.63 10.96 1.33
N GLU A 109 -4.80 11.47 0.96
CA GLU A 109 -5.94 11.64 1.89
C GLU A 109 -6.35 10.33 2.54
N ASN A 110 -6.46 9.26 1.76
CA ASN A 110 -6.83 7.95 2.26
C ASN A 110 -5.77 7.38 3.21
N ARG A 111 -4.48 7.54 2.91
CA ARG A 111 -3.39 7.14 3.83
C ARG A 111 -3.43 7.95 5.13
N LEU A 112 -3.65 9.25 5.08
CA LEU A 112 -3.79 10.09 6.28
C LEU A 112 -5.01 9.69 7.14
N ARG A 113 -6.13 9.31 6.49
CA ARG A 113 -7.29 8.72 7.17
C ARG A 113 -6.90 7.42 7.85
N LEU A 114 -6.17 6.54 7.17
CA LEU A 114 -5.70 5.28 7.75
C LEU A 114 -4.77 5.49 8.95
N ALA A 115 -3.90 6.51 8.91
CA ALA A 115 -3.00 6.86 10.01
C ALA A 115 -3.78 7.19 11.29
N SER A 116 -4.95 7.80 11.12
CA SER A 116 -5.87 8.21 12.19
C SER A 116 -6.99 7.20 12.42
N ALA A 117 -6.90 5.99 11.83
CA ALA A 117 -7.93 4.97 11.98
C ALA A 117 -7.94 4.39 13.41
N PRO A 118 -9.11 3.96 13.92
CA PRO A 118 -9.22 3.25 15.18
C PRO A 118 -8.32 1.99 15.21
N ASP A 119 -7.81 1.62 16.38
CA ASP A 119 -6.91 0.46 16.57
C ASP A 119 -7.47 -0.81 15.95
N ASP A 120 -8.78 -1.07 16.14
CA ASP A 120 -9.46 -2.25 15.61
C ASP A 120 -9.42 -2.35 14.08
N VAL A 121 -9.36 -1.20 13.39
CA VAL A 121 -9.24 -1.14 11.93
C VAL A 121 -7.78 -1.28 11.50
N ARG A 122 -6.85 -0.67 12.24
CA ARG A 122 -5.40 -0.79 11.96
C ARG A 122 -4.93 -2.23 12.13
N ASP A 123 -5.39 -2.92 13.18
CA ASP A 123 -5.09 -4.33 13.44
C ASP A 123 -5.57 -5.22 12.28
N MET A 124 -6.76 -4.94 11.73
CA MET A 124 -7.30 -5.67 10.58
C MET A 124 -6.40 -5.52 9.34
N VAL A 125 -5.99 -4.28 9.03
CA VAL A 125 -5.12 -4.02 7.87
C VAL A 125 -3.74 -4.63 8.10
N ALA A 126 -3.19 -4.54 9.31
CA ALA A 126 -1.91 -5.14 9.67
C ALA A 126 -1.92 -6.67 9.48
N GLN A 127 -3.04 -7.32 9.80
CA GLN A 127 -3.21 -8.75 9.57
C GLN A 127 -3.36 -9.10 8.09
N ARG A 128 -4.07 -8.28 7.31
CA ARG A 128 -4.38 -8.51 5.89
C ARG A 128 -4.47 -7.20 5.11
N TYR A 129 -3.41 -6.86 4.37
CA TYR A 129 -3.33 -5.61 3.60
C TYR A 129 -4.39 -5.49 2.50
N ASP A 130 -4.91 -6.60 1.98
CA ASP A 130 -5.97 -6.61 0.96
C ASP A 130 -7.33 -6.11 1.48
N THR A 131 -7.47 -5.92 2.80
CA THR A 131 -8.69 -5.39 3.44
C THR A 131 -8.75 -3.86 3.48
N LEU A 132 -7.80 -3.16 2.86
CA LEU A 132 -7.69 -1.71 2.90
C LEU A 132 -8.99 -0.96 2.52
N SER A 133 -9.68 -1.41 1.46
CA SER A 133 -10.96 -0.80 1.06
C SER A 133 -12.07 -1.04 2.10
N ALA A 134 -12.07 -2.21 2.74
CA ALA A 134 -13.00 -2.50 3.82
C ALA A 134 -12.69 -1.66 5.08
N ALA A 135 -11.42 -1.35 5.32
CA ALA A 135 -11.00 -0.49 6.43
C ALA A 135 -11.63 0.91 6.30
N TYR A 136 -11.57 1.53 5.12
CA TYR A 136 -12.17 2.86 4.90
C TYR A 136 -13.68 2.87 5.07
N GLU A 137 -14.35 1.77 4.73
CA GLU A 137 -15.80 1.62 4.92
C GLU A 137 -16.15 1.45 6.40
N LEU A 138 -15.41 0.61 7.13
CA LEU A 138 -15.59 0.40 8.57
C LEU A 138 -15.36 1.68 9.37
N MET A 139 -14.43 2.54 8.95
CA MET A 139 -14.16 3.81 9.61
C MET A 139 -15.37 4.77 9.62
N LYS A 140 -16.38 4.58 8.75
CA LYS A 140 -17.62 5.35 8.81
C LYS A 140 -18.46 5.04 10.06
N LEU A 141 -18.25 3.89 10.68
CA LEU A 141 -18.99 3.46 11.87
C LEU A 141 -18.29 3.94 13.14
N GLU A 142 -19.01 4.64 14.01
CA GLU A 142 -18.45 5.09 15.31
C GLU A 142 -18.39 3.96 16.35
N ASN A 143 -19.34 3.02 16.30
CA ASN A 143 -19.47 1.95 17.28
C ASN A 143 -18.37 0.88 17.13
N LYS A 144 -17.42 0.86 18.08
CA LYS A 144 -16.30 -0.10 18.13
C LYS A 144 -16.74 -1.56 18.08
N ARG A 145 -17.77 -1.97 18.83
CA ARG A 145 -18.22 -3.38 18.85
C ARG A 145 -18.73 -3.83 17.50
N ARG A 146 -19.48 -2.96 16.79
CA ARG A 146 -19.97 -3.25 15.44
C ARG A 146 -18.83 -3.33 14.43
N ARG A 147 -17.90 -2.36 14.44
CA ARG A 147 -16.71 -2.40 13.57
C ARG A 147 -15.91 -3.69 13.76
N GLN A 148 -15.60 -4.05 15.01
CA GLN A 148 -14.86 -5.28 15.32
C GLN A 148 -15.58 -6.55 14.83
N SER A 149 -16.90 -6.61 14.97
CA SER A 149 -17.69 -7.74 14.47
C SER A 149 -17.60 -7.88 12.94
N LEU A 150 -17.72 -6.76 12.22
CA LEU A 150 -17.63 -6.74 10.75
C LEU A 150 -16.21 -7.01 10.26
N ALA A 151 -15.19 -6.42 10.90
CA ALA A 151 -13.78 -6.67 10.60
C ALA A 151 -13.43 -8.16 10.69
N LYS A 152 -13.89 -8.85 11.75
CA LYS A 152 -13.70 -10.30 11.90
C LYS A 152 -14.35 -11.10 10.77
N GLN A 153 -15.53 -10.68 10.29
CA GLN A 153 -16.19 -11.33 9.16
C GLN A 153 -15.45 -11.12 7.84
N ILE A 154 -14.86 -9.93 7.62
CA ILE A 154 -14.01 -9.62 6.47
C ILE A 154 -12.74 -10.49 6.50
N ILE A 155 -12.01 -10.50 7.62
CA ILE A 155 -10.78 -11.29 7.77
C ILE A 155 -11.08 -12.78 7.55
N GLY A 156 -12.18 -13.27 8.12
CA GLY A 156 -12.65 -14.65 7.97
C GLY A 156 -13.28 -14.98 6.62
N GLY A 157 -13.33 -14.04 5.66
CA GLY A 157 -13.89 -14.25 4.32
C GLY A 157 -15.40 -14.46 4.25
N LYS A 158 -16.13 -14.22 5.35
CA LYS A 158 -17.59 -14.37 5.44
C LYS A 158 -18.36 -13.17 4.88
N LEU A 159 -17.68 -12.03 4.77
CA LEU A 159 -18.25 -10.77 4.29
C LEU A 159 -17.41 -10.26 3.10
N THR A 160 -18.08 -9.84 2.04
CA THR A 160 -17.46 -9.19 0.89
C THR A 160 -17.52 -7.67 1.06
N LEU A 161 -16.66 -6.91 0.36
CA LEU A 161 -16.67 -5.45 0.40
C LEU A 161 -18.04 -4.87 0.03
N LEU A 162 -18.70 -5.43 -0.99
CA LEU A 162 -20.03 -4.99 -1.42
C LEU A 162 -21.07 -5.18 -0.30
N ARG A 163 -21.09 -6.36 0.33
CA ARG A 163 -22.02 -6.63 1.44
C ARG A 163 -21.71 -5.79 2.67
N LEU A 164 -20.43 -5.50 2.92
CA LEU A 164 -20.01 -4.60 3.99
C LEU A 164 -20.56 -3.20 3.76
N HIS A 165 -20.42 -2.66 2.54
CA HIS A 165 -20.97 -1.36 2.17
C HIS A 165 -22.48 -1.30 2.45
N ASP A 166 -23.25 -2.29 1.96
CA ASP A 166 -24.70 -2.35 2.20
C ASP A 166 -25.07 -2.38 3.70
N GLN A 167 -24.30 -3.13 4.50
CA GLN A 167 -24.52 -3.22 5.95
C GLN A 167 -24.18 -1.91 6.66
N VAL A 168 -23.07 -1.25 6.27
CA VAL A 168 -22.66 0.04 6.82
C VAL A 168 -23.70 1.11 6.50
N GLU A 169 -24.15 1.20 5.25
CA GLU A 169 -25.19 2.15 4.84
C GLU A 169 -26.51 1.94 5.61
N ARG A 170 -26.93 0.68 5.82
CA ARG A 170 -28.11 0.37 6.64
C ARG A 170 -27.95 0.77 8.11
N ILE A 171 -26.73 0.66 8.65
CA ILE A 171 -26.45 1.05 10.03
C ILE A 171 -26.50 2.57 10.18
N LEU A 172 -25.98 3.31 9.20
CA LEU A 172 -25.91 4.77 9.22
C LEU A 172 -27.26 5.43 8.88
N HIS A 173 -28.07 4.78 8.04
CA HIS A 173 -29.35 5.31 7.54
C HIS A 173 -30.52 4.36 7.83
N PRO A 174 -30.92 4.20 9.12
CA PRO A 174 -32.04 3.35 9.48
C PRO A 174 -33.35 3.92 8.93
N GLY A 175 -33.99 3.20 8.00
CA GLY A 175 -35.29 3.56 7.41
C GLY A 175 -35.26 3.82 5.91
N VAL A 176 -34.07 4.01 5.31
CA VAL A 176 -33.93 3.99 3.85
C VAL A 176 -33.93 2.53 3.41
N LYS A 177 -34.97 2.12 2.67
CA LYS A 177 -34.96 0.83 1.97
C LYS A 177 -33.92 0.92 0.85
N THR A 178 -32.66 0.61 1.16
CA THR A 178 -31.71 0.24 0.11
C THR A 178 -32.33 -0.90 -0.69
N PRO A 179 -32.37 -0.82 -2.04
CA PRO A 179 -32.94 -1.88 -2.85
C PRO A 179 -32.35 -3.21 -2.39
N LYS A 180 -33.20 -4.16 -1.98
CA LYS A 180 -32.81 -5.58 -1.85
C LYS A 180 -32.62 -6.15 -3.24
N THR A 181 -31.73 -5.60 -4.02
CA THR A 181 -31.08 -6.36 -5.05
C THR A 181 -29.80 -6.81 -4.41
N GLU A 182 -29.83 -7.98 -3.75
CA GLU A 182 -28.67 -8.85 -3.92
C GLU A 182 -28.36 -8.80 -5.41
N PRO A 183 -27.13 -8.47 -5.85
CA PRO A 183 -26.80 -8.71 -7.24
C PRO A 183 -27.21 -10.15 -7.48
N VAL A 184 -28.21 -10.35 -8.35
CA VAL A 184 -28.55 -11.69 -8.81
C VAL A 184 -27.31 -12.08 -9.56
N ILE A 185 -26.39 -12.77 -8.87
CA ILE A 185 -25.29 -13.45 -9.51
C ILE A 185 -26.03 -14.55 -10.27
N PRO A 186 -26.22 -14.43 -11.59
CA PRO A 186 -26.89 -15.50 -12.33
C PRO A 186 -26.16 -16.79 -11.99
N PRO A 187 -26.88 -17.92 -11.82
CA PRO A 187 -26.23 -19.20 -11.58
C PRO A 187 -25.11 -19.34 -12.58
N LEU A 188 -23.90 -19.63 -12.08
CA LEU A 188 -22.71 -19.88 -12.89
C LEU A 188 -22.96 -21.14 -13.70
N ARG A 189 -23.72 -21.00 -14.79
CA ARG A 189 -23.67 -21.89 -15.93
C ARG A 189 -22.32 -21.64 -16.60
N ASP A 190 -21.68 -22.68 -17.12
CA ASP A 190 -20.35 -22.57 -17.74
C ASP A 190 -20.30 -21.40 -18.75
N ASP A 191 -21.38 -21.20 -19.49
CA ASP A 191 -21.55 -20.11 -20.46
C ASP A 191 -21.58 -18.69 -19.83
N ALA A 192 -22.15 -18.54 -18.64
CA ALA A 192 -22.24 -17.28 -17.92
C ALA A 192 -20.87 -16.87 -17.35
N LEU A 193 -20.09 -17.84 -16.83
CA LEU A 193 -18.72 -17.61 -16.39
C LEU A 193 -17.80 -17.29 -17.58
N ILE A 194 -17.96 -18.02 -18.70
CA ILE A 194 -17.22 -17.75 -19.94
C ILE A 194 -17.53 -16.35 -20.46
N THR A 195 -18.81 -15.95 -20.45
CA THR A 195 -19.24 -14.63 -20.92
C THR A 195 -18.75 -13.52 -20.00
N ALA A 196 -18.82 -13.69 -18.68
CA ALA A 196 -18.32 -12.73 -17.71
C ALA A 196 -16.80 -12.57 -17.79
N THR A 197 -16.07 -13.67 -17.95
CA THR A 197 -14.60 -13.67 -18.14
C THR A 197 -14.21 -12.95 -19.43
N ARG A 198 -14.91 -13.26 -20.54
CA ARG A 198 -14.67 -12.58 -21.82
C ARG A 198 -14.91 -11.07 -21.72
N LYS A 199 -16.03 -10.65 -21.13
CA LYS A 199 -16.35 -9.23 -20.91
C LYS A 199 -15.32 -8.53 -20.03
N LEU A 200 -14.83 -9.20 -18.99
CA LEU A 200 -13.77 -8.66 -18.14
C LEU A 200 -12.44 -8.51 -18.91
N ASN A 201 -12.08 -9.50 -19.72
CA ASN A 201 -10.88 -9.45 -20.57
C ASN A 201 -10.98 -8.35 -21.65
N GLU A 202 -12.16 -8.17 -22.25
CA GLU A 202 -12.44 -7.07 -23.18
C GLU A 202 -12.30 -5.71 -22.49
N ALA A 203 -12.95 -5.52 -21.34
CA ALA A 203 -12.87 -4.27 -20.57
C ALA A 203 -11.44 -3.95 -20.10
N LEU A 204 -10.67 -4.97 -19.68
CA LEU A 204 -9.26 -4.81 -19.33
C LEU A 204 -8.40 -4.45 -20.54
N SER A 205 -8.73 -4.97 -21.72
CA SER A 205 -8.02 -4.67 -22.97
C SER A 205 -8.34 -3.26 -23.46
N GLU A 206 -9.61 -2.83 -23.38
CA GLU A 206 -10.04 -1.47 -23.68
C GLU A 206 -9.39 -0.46 -22.73
N LEU A 207 -9.35 -0.76 -21.43
CA LEU A 207 -8.67 0.08 -20.44
C LEU A 207 -7.17 0.20 -20.73
N ALA A 208 -6.51 -0.92 -21.04
CA ALA A 208 -5.09 -0.91 -21.40
C ALA A 208 -4.84 -0.09 -22.68
N ARG A 209 -5.72 -0.17 -23.67
CA ARG A 209 -5.64 0.61 -24.90
C ARG A 209 -5.88 2.10 -24.65
N ALA A 210 -6.91 2.45 -23.87
CA ALA A 210 -7.22 3.83 -23.50
C ALA A 210 -6.08 4.51 -22.72
N ILE A 211 -5.41 3.78 -21.82
CA ILE A 211 -4.23 4.27 -21.11
C ILE A 211 -3.04 4.50 -22.07
N GLY A 212 -2.93 3.67 -23.12
CA GLY A 212 -1.90 3.78 -24.15
C GLY A 212 -2.15 4.87 -25.21
N GLU A 213 -3.41 5.09 -25.60
CA GLU A 213 -3.81 6.05 -26.65
C GLU A 213 -3.99 7.49 -26.10
N ASP A 214 -4.60 7.67 -24.91
CA ASP A 214 -5.06 8.98 -24.40
C ASP A 214 -4.37 9.46 -23.11
N GLY A 215 -3.31 8.81 -22.66
CA GLY A 215 -2.58 9.17 -21.42
C GLY A 215 -1.78 10.48 -21.47
N GLN A 216 -2.09 11.44 -22.35
CA GLN A 216 -1.39 12.73 -22.38
C GLN A 216 -1.74 13.55 -21.13
N GLY A 217 -0.87 13.46 -20.11
CA GLY A 217 -0.65 14.54 -19.14
C GLY A 217 -1.01 14.28 -17.67
N ARG A 218 -1.49 13.09 -17.27
CA ARG A 218 -1.86 12.83 -15.85
C ARG A 218 -1.13 11.68 -15.15
N ILE A 219 -0.54 10.74 -15.90
CA ILE A 219 0.15 9.57 -15.33
C ILE A 219 1.58 9.56 -15.87
N ALA A 220 2.57 9.46 -14.99
CA ALA A 220 3.97 9.38 -15.40
C ALA A 220 4.21 8.16 -16.30
N GLU A 221 5.12 8.28 -17.28
CA GLU A 221 5.38 7.24 -18.28
C GLU A 221 5.75 5.88 -17.66
N GLY A 222 6.55 5.88 -16.60
CA GLY A 222 6.90 4.66 -15.86
C GLY A 222 5.71 4.00 -15.18
N ASP A 223 4.79 4.80 -14.61
CA ASP A 223 3.58 4.30 -13.96
C ASP A 223 2.57 3.74 -14.96
N ARG A 224 2.50 4.32 -16.18
CA ARG A 224 1.69 3.77 -17.29
C ARG A 224 2.20 2.39 -17.70
N GLN A 225 3.50 2.23 -17.88
CA GLN A 225 4.10 0.95 -18.26
C GLN A 225 3.95 -0.11 -17.17
N ASN A 226 4.08 0.28 -15.90
CA ASN A 226 3.87 -0.61 -14.76
C ASN A 226 2.40 -1.02 -14.64
N LEU A 227 1.46 -0.09 -14.74
CA LEU A 227 0.03 -0.38 -14.70
C LEU A 227 -0.38 -1.31 -15.86
N ALA A 228 0.11 -1.06 -17.07
CA ALA A 228 -0.11 -1.94 -18.22
C ALA A 228 0.43 -3.36 -17.98
N LYS A 229 1.64 -3.48 -17.41
CA LYS A 229 2.22 -4.79 -17.02
C LYS A 229 1.37 -5.48 -15.95
N PHE A 230 0.95 -4.78 -14.90
CA PHE A 230 0.10 -5.32 -13.84
C PHE A 230 -1.25 -5.81 -14.36
N LEU A 231 -1.90 -5.05 -15.23
CA LEU A 231 -3.16 -5.44 -15.86
C LEU A 231 -2.96 -6.65 -16.79
N THR A 232 -1.85 -6.71 -17.53
CA THR A 232 -1.50 -7.85 -18.39
C THR A 232 -1.24 -9.12 -17.59
N ILE A 233 -0.48 -9.02 -16.48
CA ILE A 233 -0.22 -10.15 -15.57
C ILE A 233 -1.52 -10.61 -14.91
N SER A 234 -2.37 -9.67 -14.48
CA SER A 234 -3.66 -9.98 -13.87
C SER A 234 -4.59 -10.70 -14.85
N ARG A 235 -4.61 -10.27 -16.12
CA ARG A 235 -5.29 -10.97 -17.22
C ARG A 235 -4.75 -12.39 -17.39
N ALA A 236 -3.43 -12.57 -17.47
CA ALA A 236 -2.83 -13.90 -17.63
C ALA A 236 -3.13 -14.84 -16.44
N ARG A 237 -3.19 -14.30 -15.22
CA ARG A 237 -3.61 -15.05 -14.02
C ARG A 237 -5.09 -15.44 -14.09
N LEU A 238 -5.95 -14.54 -14.53
CA LEU A 238 -7.38 -14.81 -14.73
C LEU A 238 -7.59 -15.89 -15.81
N ASP A 239 -6.90 -15.79 -16.94
CA ASP A 239 -6.97 -16.78 -18.02
C ASP A 239 -6.52 -18.17 -17.55
N ASN A 240 -5.44 -18.25 -16.75
CA ASN A 240 -5.01 -19.51 -16.14
C ASN A 240 -6.02 -20.07 -15.14
N LEU A 241 -6.64 -19.22 -14.32
CA LEU A 241 -7.64 -19.64 -13.35
C LEU A 241 -8.90 -20.17 -14.05
N VAL A 242 -9.29 -19.53 -15.15
CA VAL A 242 -10.39 -19.96 -16.03
C VAL A 242 -10.06 -21.30 -16.71
N ALA A 243 -8.82 -21.48 -17.20
CA ALA A 243 -8.39 -22.75 -17.77
C ALA A 243 -8.44 -23.90 -16.75
N ARG A 244 -8.04 -23.66 -15.49
CA ARG A 244 -8.12 -24.65 -14.40
C ARG A 244 -9.56 -24.99 -14.01
N LEU A 245 -10.45 -24.00 -14.00
CA LEU A 245 -11.87 -24.23 -13.78
C LEU A 245 -12.49 -25.10 -14.90
N ARG A 246 -12.07 -24.90 -16.17
CA ARG A 246 -12.49 -25.74 -17.30
C ARG A 246 -11.97 -27.18 -17.19
N SER A 247 -10.73 -27.38 -16.74
CA SER A 247 -10.14 -28.71 -16.59
C SER A 247 -10.69 -29.48 -15.38
N GLY A 248 -11.13 -28.78 -14.33
CA GLY A 248 -11.69 -29.38 -13.11
C GLY A 248 -13.15 -29.83 -13.24
N ALA A 249 -13.85 -29.43 -14.30
CA ALA A 249 -15.24 -29.84 -14.56
C ALA A 249 -15.36 -31.23 -15.26
N HIS A 250 -14.22 -31.88 -15.56
CA HIS A 250 -14.16 -33.20 -16.23
C HIS A 250 -13.59 -34.32 -15.36
N ALA A 251 -13.66 -34.20 -14.02
CA ALA A 251 -13.31 -35.27 -13.08
C ALA A 251 -14.51 -35.67 -12.22
#